data_AF-A0AAU5X1F0-F1
#
_entry.id   AF-A0AAU5X1F0-F1
#
_cell.length_a   1.000
_cell.length_b   1.000
_cell.length_c   1.000
_cell.angle_alpha   90.00
_cell.angle_beta   90.00
_cell.angle_gamma   90.00
#
_symmetry.space_group_name_H-M   'P 1'
#
loop_
_entity.id
_entity.type
_entity.pdbx_description
1 polymer ?
#
loop_
_entity_poly.entity_id
_entity_poly.type
_entity_poly.pdbx_seq_one_letter_code
_entity_poly.pdbx_strand_id
1 'polypeptide(L)'
;MVHVVGSSPLAEQARSLLGDGAVNAWQLHKLPETTTPLSTLRPHLESRYYNLLDRHGFTSVEEATATPDAGLLQLRNAGPRFVEALRAIVAEPDTRKMAVTRPADIQDAHQRRHHLLGRLRTAAAARYPDLVDALARSSIPLAALDKIATALNNEPIPPADPTVTLLLETAGEQQILDHYLSTHQSDDADI
;
A
#
# COMPACT_ATOMS: atom_id res chain seq x y z
N MET A 1 17.12 -20.43 -3.38
CA MET A 1 16.75 -19.24 -4.17
C MET A 1 17.59 -18.07 -3.69
N VAL A 2 18.18 -17.30 -4.60
CA VAL A 2 19.12 -16.22 -4.31
C VAL A 2 18.53 -14.91 -4.82
N HIS A 3 18.58 -13.87 -4.00
CA HIS A 3 18.13 -12.52 -4.37
C HIS A 3 19.35 -11.60 -4.41
N VAL A 4 19.54 -10.88 -5.52
CA VAL A 4 20.66 -9.96 -5.71
C VAL A 4 20.13 -8.54 -5.73
N VAL A 5 20.61 -7.71 -4.80
CA VAL A 5 20.14 -6.33 -4.58
C VAL A 5 21.04 -5.30 -5.29
N GLY A 6 20.41 -4.31 -5.90
CA GLY A 6 21.00 -3.08 -6.44
C GLY A 6 21.50 -3.16 -7.87
N SER A 7 21.99 -2.02 -8.38
CA SER A 7 22.42 -1.84 -9.77
C SER A 7 23.92 -1.66 -9.93
N SER A 8 24.72 -2.17 -8.99
CA SER A 8 26.18 -2.12 -9.13
C SER A 8 26.63 -3.07 -10.24
N PRO A 9 27.78 -2.80 -10.90
CA PRO A 9 28.34 -3.73 -11.89
C PRO A 9 28.54 -5.15 -11.35
N LEU A 10 28.86 -5.29 -10.06
CA LEU A 10 28.98 -6.59 -9.40
C LEU A 10 27.61 -7.29 -9.26
N ALA A 11 26.55 -6.54 -8.95
CA ALA A 11 25.19 -7.08 -8.86
C ALA A 11 24.69 -7.56 -10.23
N GLU A 12 24.98 -6.82 -11.31
CA GLU A 12 24.66 -7.23 -12.67
C GLU A 12 25.42 -8.49 -13.09
N GLN A 13 26.73 -8.55 -12.82
CA GLN A 13 27.53 -9.74 -13.09
C GLN A 13 27.04 -10.96 -12.30
N ALA A 14 26.70 -10.78 -11.01
CA ALA A 14 26.14 -11.84 -10.19
C ALA A 14 24.78 -12.33 -10.73
N ARG A 15 23.89 -11.43 -11.17
CA ARG A 15 22.62 -11.81 -11.82
C ARG A 15 22.84 -12.58 -13.12
N SER A 16 23.79 -12.17 -13.96
CA SER A 16 24.13 -12.89 -15.20
C SER A 16 24.62 -14.30 -14.89
N LEU A 17 25.61 -14.45 -14.00
CA LEU A 17 26.16 -15.76 -13.63
C LEU A 17 25.13 -16.71 -13.03
N LEU A 18 24.23 -16.19 -12.18
CA LEU A 18 23.16 -16.99 -11.57
C LEU A 18 22.00 -17.27 -12.55
N GLY A 19 21.75 -16.38 -13.50
CA GLY A 19 20.75 -16.56 -14.55
C GLY A 19 21.14 -17.64 -15.57
N ASP A 20 22.43 -17.73 -15.88
CA ASP A 20 22.99 -18.72 -16.81
C ASP A 20 23.13 -20.13 -16.19
N GLY A 21 22.71 -20.31 -14.93
CA GLY A 21 22.79 -21.58 -14.22
C GLY A 21 24.23 -22.02 -13.89
N ALA A 22 25.19 -21.08 -13.89
CA ALA A 22 26.61 -21.40 -13.67
C ALA A 22 26.92 -21.96 -12.27
N VAL A 23 26.00 -21.79 -11.31
CA VAL A 23 26.11 -22.32 -9.95
C VAL A 23 25.00 -23.34 -9.69
N ASN A 24 25.40 -24.60 -9.54
CA ASN A 24 24.46 -25.69 -9.26
C ASN A 24 23.68 -25.45 -7.95
N ALA A 25 22.38 -25.78 -7.99
CA ALA A 25 21.41 -25.61 -6.91
C ALA A 25 21.05 -24.15 -6.53
N TRP A 26 21.61 -23.15 -7.20
CA TRP A 26 21.27 -21.75 -6.98
C TRP A 26 20.38 -21.26 -8.13
N GLN A 27 19.24 -20.68 -7.78
CA GLN A 27 18.31 -20.09 -8.73
C GLN A 27 18.07 -18.64 -8.34
N LEU A 28 18.27 -17.74 -9.29
CA LEU A 28 17.99 -16.32 -9.12
C LEU A 28 16.49 -16.10 -8.97
N HIS A 29 16.09 -15.37 -7.94
CA HIS A 29 14.72 -14.90 -7.79
C HIS A 29 14.41 -13.90 -8.92
N LYS A 30 13.37 -14.18 -9.71
CA LYS A 30 12.96 -13.30 -10.81
C LYS A 30 12.05 -12.21 -10.29
N LEU A 31 12.50 -10.96 -10.42
CA LEU A 31 11.63 -9.80 -10.29
C LEU A 31 10.76 -9.66 -11.57
N PRO A 32 9.59 -9.00 -11.49
CA PRO A 32 8.80 -8.68 -12.67
C PRO A 32 9.58 -7.79 -13.65
N GLU A 33 9.24 -7.88 -14.94
CA GLU A 33 9.93 -7.13 -16.01
C GLU A 33 9.79 -5.62 -15.85
N THR A 34 8.63 -5.17 -15.37
CA THR A 34 8.39 -3.79 -14.93
C THR A 34 8.56 -3.69 -13.43
N THR A 35 9.46 -2.80 -13.00
CA THR A 35 9.71 -2.50 -11.59
C THR A 35 9.31 -1.07 -11.26
N THR A 36 8.83 -0.87 -10.05
CA THR A 36 8.46 0.43 -9.50
C THR A 36 9.69 1.06 -8.84
N PRO A 37 10.09 2.30 -9.19
CA PRO A 37 11.25 2.94 -8.58
C PRO A 37 11.13 3.03 -7.05
N LEU A 38 12.20 2.75 -6.29
CA LEU A 38 12.17 2.81 -4.83
C LEU A 38 11.67 4.16 -4.30
N SER A 39 11.97 5.24 -5.02
CA SER A 39 11.53 6.60 -4.69
C SER A 39 10.02 6.75 -4.48
N THR A 40 9.19 5.86 -5.03
CA THR A 40 7.73 5.86 -4.81
C THR A 40 7.36 5.48 -3.37
N LEU A 41 8.26 4.86 -2.61
CA LEU A 41 8.06 4.58 -1.18
C LEU A 41 8.30 5.81 -0.30
N ARG A 42 8.95 6.87 -0.78
CA ARG A 42 9.21 8.08 0.02
C ARG A 42 7.95 8.61 0.74
N PRO A 43 6.78 8.76 0.09
CA PRO A 43 5.57 9.23 0.76
C PRO A 43 4.94 8.20 1.72
N HIS A 44 5.33 6.93 1.68
CA HIS A 44 4.68 5.83 2.40
C HIS A 44 5.55 5.21 3.50
N LEU A 45 6.85 5.50 3.49
CA LEU A 45 7.83 4.93 4.39
C LEU A 45 8.57 6.04 5.12
N GLU A 46 8.75 5.90 6.43
CA GLU A 46 9.51 6.89 7.21
C GLU A 46 10.90 7.16 6.61
N SER A 47 11.34 8.41 6.61
CA SER A 47 12.61 8.83 5.99
C SER A 47 13.81 8.00 6.44
N ARG A 48 13.85 7.58 7.70
CA ARG A 48 14.94 6.72 8.22
C ARG A 48 14.95 5.33 7.55
N TYR A 49 13.79 4.78 7.25
CA TYR A 49 13.62 3.46 6.64
C TYR A 49 13.83 3.53 5.13
N TYR A 50 13.35 4.59 4.48
CA TYR A 50 13.68 4.85 3.08
C TYR A 50 15.20 4.99 2.91
N ASN A 51 15.84 5.83 3.73
CA ASN A 51 17.29 6.05 3.65
C ASN A 51 18.10 4.79 3.96
N LEU A 52 17.57 3.87 4.76
CA LEU A 52 18.19 2.57 4.99
C LEU A 52 18.25 1.77 3.68
N LEU A 53 17.11 1.65 2.98
CA LEU A 53 17.02 0.95 1.70
C LEU A 53 17.92 1.62 0.64
N ASP A 54 17.82 2.94 0.50
CA ASP A 54 18.59 3.72 -0.47
C ASP A 54 20.11 3.55 -0.28
N ARG A 55 20.60 3.64 0.97
CA ARG A 55 22.04 3.45 1.28
C ARG A 55 22.53 2.02 1.06
N HIS A 56 21.64 1.04 1.17
CA HIS A 56 21.96 -0.36 0.90
C HIS A 56 21.76 -0.74 -0.57
N GLY A 57 21.50 0.24 -1.43
CA GLY A 57 21.50 0.08 -2.88
C GLY A 57 20.21 -0.49 -3.45
N PHE A 58 19.12 -0.51 -2.68
CA PHE A 58 17.82 -0.89 -3.22
C PHE A 58 17.38 0.12 -4.27
N THR A 59 16.84 -0.37 -5.38
CA THR A 59 16.49 0.43 -6.55
C THR A 59 15.01 0.41 -6.88
N SER A 60 14.31 -0.66 -6.51
CA SER A 60 12.89 -0.84 -6.76
C SER A 60 12.12 -1.29 -5.53
N VAL A 61 10.80 -1.07 -5.57
CA VAL A 61 9.88 -1.58 -4.55
C VAL A 61 9.94 -3.10 -4.55
N GLU A 62 9.81 -3.74 -5.69
CA GLU A 62 9.75 -5.19 -5.83
C GLU A 62 11.02 -5.86 -5.32
N GLU A 63 12.18 -5.23 -5.47
CA GLU A 63 13.44 -5.69 -4.89
C GLU A 63 13.41 -5.66 -3.35
N ALA A 64 12.90 -4.57 -2.77
CA ALA A 64 12.77 -4.43 -1.32
C ALA A 64 11.74 -5.41 -0.74
N THR A 65 10.64 -5.63 -1.45
CA THR A 65 9.56 -6.51 -0.99
C THR A 65 9.90 -7.99 -1.17
N ALA A 66 10.60 -8.36 -2.23
CA ALA A 66 11.07 -9.73 -2.48
C ALA A 66 12.20 -10.16 -1.54
N THR A 67 12.90 -9.21 -0.91
CA THR A 67 13.99 -9.54 0.03
C THR A 67 13.40 -10.19 1.28
N PRO A 68 13.82 -11.41 1.67
CA PRO A 68 13.30 -12.07 2.86
C PRO A 68 13.59 -11.27 4.14
N ASP A 69 12.73 -11.42 5.15
CA ASP A 69 12.87 -10.70 6.43
C ASP A 69 14.24 -10.92 7.08
N ALA A 70 14.76 -12.15 7.03
CA ALA A 70 16.08 -12.49 7.53
C ALA A 70 17.21 -11.74 6.79
N GLY A 71 17.04 -11.40 5.51
CA GLY A 71 17.98 -10.58 4.75
C GLY A 71 17.86 -9.11 5.10
N LEU A 72 16.64 -8.61 5.25
CA LEU A 72 16.38 -7.22 5.69
C LEU A 72 16.96 -6.95 7.08
N LEU A 73 16.85 -7.91 8.01
CA LEU A 73 17.39 -7.79 9.37
C LEU A 73 18.92 -7.84 9.42
N GLN A 74 19.61 -8.24 8.35
CA GLN A 74 21.07 -8.16 8.27
C GLN A 74 21.58 -6.77 7.90
N LEU A 75 20.69 -5.87 7.44
CA LEU A 75 21.07 -4.49 7.15
C LEU A 75 21.44 -3.75 8.44
N ARG A 76 22.49 -2.93 8.38
CA ARG A 76 22.96 -2.21 9.56
C ARG A 76 21.91 -1.18 9.99
N ASN A 77 21.42 -1.31 11.22
CA ASN A 77 20.32 -0.52 11.80
C ASN A 77 18.91 -0.91 11.30
N ALA A 78 18.74 -2.06 10.65
CA ALA A 78 17.43 -2.68 10.49
C ALA A 78 17.00 -3.34 11.81
N GLY A 79 15.73 -3.14 12.17
CA GLY A 79 15.09 -3.84 13.28
C GLY A 79 13.70 -4.35 12.87
N PRO A 80 13.02 -5.12 13.73
CA PRO A 80 11.72 -5.70 13.42
C PRO A 80 10.68 -4.68 12.96
N ARG A 81 10.65 -3.48 13.58
CA ARG A 81 9.77 -2.38 13.19
C ARG A 81 9.97 -1.89 11.75
N PHE A 82 11.21 -1.93 11.24
CA PHE A 82 11.49 -1.57 9.85
C PHE A 82 10.88 -2.60 8.91
N VAL A 83 11.06 -3.89 9.22
CA VAL A 83 10.48 -4.98 8.42
C VAL A 83 8.97 -4.91 8.44
N GLU A 84 8.36 -4.73 9.62
CA GLU A 84 6.91 -4.53 9.76
C GLU A 84 6.41 -3.34 8.94
N ALA A 85 7.08 -2.18 9.03
CA ALA A 85 6.69 -1.00 8.26
C ALA A 85 6.79 -1.24 6.75
N LEU A 86 7.87 -1.89 6.29
CA LEU A 86 8.03 -2.23 4.87
C LEU A 86 6.95 -3.22 4.43
N ARG A 87 6.66 -4.26 5.22
CA ARG A 87 5.63 -5.26 4.90
C ARG A 87 4.24 -4.69 4.94
N ALA A 88 3.93 -3.78 5.85
CA ALA A 88 2.65 -3.09 5.91
C ALA A 88 2.35 -2.33 4.61
N ILE A 89 3.37 -1.73 3.98
CA ILE A 89 3.20 -1.05 2.69
C ILE A 89 2.85 -2.03 1.56
N VAL A 90 3.32 -3.28 1.63
CA VAL A 90 3.05 -4.33 0.63
C VAL A 90 1.73 -5.05 0.91
N ALA A 91 1.40 -5.20 2.19
CA ALA A 91 0.16 -5.83 2.65
C ALA A 91 -1.06 -4.93 2.44
N GLU A 92 -0.87 -3.64 2.13
CA GLU A 92 -1.89 -2.79 1.52
C GLU A 92 -1.97 -3.16 0.01
N PRO A 93 -3.01 -3.88 -0.43
CA PRO A 93 -3.05 -4.52 -1.75
C PRO A 93 -3.29 -3.57 -2.93
N ASP A 94 -2.98 -2.29 -2.81
CA ASP A 94 -3.09 -1.38 -3.95
C ASP A 94 -2.09 -0.24 -3.80
N THR A 95 -1.10 -0.21 -4.68
CA THR A 95 -0.33 0.98 -5.02
C THR A 95 -1.26 1.98 -5.73
N ARG A 96 -2.19 2.55 -4.95
CA ARG A 96 -2.83 3.87 -5.01
C ARG A 96 -2.74 4.57 -6.37
N LYS A 97 -3.73 4.35 -7.23
CA LYS A 97 -3.85 4.89 -8.59
C LYS A 97 -3.88 6.43 -8.70
N MET A 98 -4.25 7.14 -7.63
CA MET A 98 -4.42 8.58 -7.67
C MET A 98 -3.12 9.32 -7.31
N ALA A 99 -2.49 9.91 -8.34
CA ALA A 99 -1.37 10.84 -8.16
C ALA A 99 -1.84 12.15 -7.54
N VAL A 100 -1.15 12.60 -6.49
CA VAL A 100 -1.44 13.86 -5.80
C VAL A 100 -0.41 14.91 -6.22
N THR A 101 -0.87 15.99 -6.87
CA THR A 101 0.01 17.02 -7.44
C THR A 101 0.79 17.82 -6.39
N ARG A 102 0.22 17.99 -5.19
CA ARG A 102 0.84 18.70 -4.06
C ARG A 102 0.71 17.84 -2.80
N PRO A 103 1.74 17.04 -2.48
CA PRO A 103 1.70 16.16 -1.32
C PRO A 103 1.85 16.97 -0.01
N ALA A 104 1.15 16.53 1.02
CA ALA A 104 1.42 16.91 2.41
C ALA A 104 2.65 16.15 2.96
N ASP A 105 3.16 16.57 4.12
CA ASP A 105 4.17 15.80 4.85
C ASP A 105 3.59 14.43 5.25
N ILE A 106 4.44 13.41 5.37
CA ILE A 106 4.06 12.03 5.71
C ILE A 106 3.39 11.95 7.08
N GLN A 107 3.94 12.67 8.07
CA GLN A 107 3.35 12.71 9.41
C GLN A 107 1.97 13.37 9.39
N ASP A 108 1.80 14.38 8.55
CA ASP A 108 0.53 15.05 8.31
C ASP A 108 -0.44 14.10 7.59
N ALA A 109 0.01 13.32 6.60
CA ALA A 109 -0.83 12.39 5.84
C ALA A 109 -1.49 11.30 6.71
N HIS A 110 -0.76 10.72 7.66
CA HIS A 110 -1.34 9.74 8.60
C HIS A 110 -2.38 10.39 9.53
N GLN A 111 -2.07 11.57 10.07
CA GLN A 111 -3.01 12.31 10.92
C GLN A 111 -4.27 12.71 10.16
N ARG A 112 -4.11 13.16 8.91
CA ARG A 112 -5.20 13.52 8.00
C ARG A 112 -6.05 12.31 7.60
N ARG A 113 -5.44 11.14 7.40
CA ARG A 113 -6.17 9.89 7.16
C ARG A 113 -7.04 9.55 8.37
N HIS A 114 -6.46 9.57 9.57
CA HIS A 114 -7.20 9.31 10.80
C HIS A 114 -8.36 10.30 10.99
N HIS A 115 -8.11 11.58 10.69
CA HIS A 115 -9.11 12.64 10.71
C HIS A 115 -10.27 12.41 9.72
N LEU A 116 -9.96 12.01 8.48
CA LEU A 116 -10.99 11.69 7.47
C LEU A 116 -11.82 10.47 7.86
N LEU A 117 -11.16 9.39 8.32
CA LEU A 117 -11.85 8.17 8.75
C LEU A 117 -12.73 8.41 9.99
N GLY A 118 -12.37 9.36 10.86
CA GLY A 118 -13.22 9.77 11.98
C GLY A 118 -14.42 10.63 11.59
N ARG A 119 -14.54 11.06 10.33
CA ARG A 119 -15.62 11.95 9.84
C ARG A 119 -16.48 11.34 8.75
N LEU A 120 -15.98 10.35 8.04
CA LEU A 120 -16.72 9.63 7.02
C LEU A 120 -17.60 8.56 7.68
N ARG A 121 -18.83 8.42 7.17
CA ARG A 121 -19.69 7.27 7.46
C ARG A 121 -19.06 5.99 6.93
N THR A 122 -19.43 4.85 7.50
CA THR A 122 -18.85 3.54 7.15
C THR A 122 -18.95 3.28 5.64
N ALA A 123 -20.14 3.50 5.05
CA ALA A 123 -20.34 3.32 3.62
C ALA A 123 -19.57 4.31 2.74
N ALA A 124 -19.44 5.57 3.15
CA ALA A 124 -18.68 6.55 2.38
C ALA A 124 -17.18 6.22 2.38
N ALA A 125 -16.63 5.81 3.53
CA ALA A 125 -15.25 5.35 3.64
C ALA A 125 -14.99 4.08 2.82
N ALA A 126 -15.94 3.13 2.85
CA ALA A 126 -15.84 1.87 2.11
C ALA A 126 -15.97 2.07 0.59
N ARG A 127 -16.80 3.03 0.13
CA ARG A 127 -16.98 3.34 -1.30
C ARG A 127 -15.83 4.13 -1.91
N TYR A 128 -15.16 4.96 -1.11
CA TYR A 128 -14.15 5.91 -1.60
C TYR A 128 -12.75 5.72 -0.99
N PRO A 129 -12.22 4.49 -0.83
CA PRO A 129 -10.95 4.27 -0.15
C PRO A 129 -9.79 5.00 -0.85
N ASP A 130 -9.72 4.93 -2.18
CA ASP A 130 -8.68 5.60 -2.96
C ASP A 130 -8.72 7.13 -2.85
N LEU A 131 -9.92 7.70 -2.84
CA LEU A 131 -10.10 9.14 -2.72
C LEU A 131 -9.72 9.61 -1.32
N VAL A 132 -10.10 8.87 -0.28
CA VAL A 132 -9.69 9.16 1.11
C VAL A 132 -8.18 9.15 1.23
N ASP A 133 -7.52 8.17 0.64
CA ASP A 133 -6.07 8.05 0.60
C ASP A 133 -5.40 9.21 -0.16
N ALA A 134 -5.99 9.64 -1.27
CA ALA A 134 -5.50 10.78 -2.04
C ALA A 134 -5.67 12.11 -1.26
N LEU A 135 -6.82 12.29 -0.62
CA LEU A 135 -7.12 13.48 0.18
C LEU A 135 -6.22 13.59 1.42
N ALA A 136 -5.98 12.47 2.10
CA ALA A 136 -5.06 12.39 3.22
C ALA A 136 -3.64 12.85 2.82
N ARG A 137 -3.17 12.41 1.66
CA ARG A 137 -1.85 12.78 1.10
C ARG A 137 -1.80 14.17 0.47
N SER A 138 -2.93 14.83 0.26
CA SER A 138 -2.97 16.15 -0.38
C SER A 138 -2.64 17.29 0.58
N SER A 139 -2.12 18.40 0.06
CA SER A 139 -1.91 19.64 0.82
C SER A 139 -3.20 20.45 1.05
N ILE A 140 -4.39 19.85 0.90
CA ILE A 140 -5.68 20.54 1.07
C ILE A 140 -5.86 20.93 2.56
N PRO A 141 -6.33 22.14 2.89
CA PRO A 141 -6.57 22.51 4.28
C PRO A 141 -7.58 21.57 4.97
N LEU A 142 -7.41 21.26 6.26
CA LEU A 142 -8.31 20.38 7.02
C LEU A 142 -9.78 20.84 6.94
N ALA A 143 -10.04 22.14 7.03
CA ALA A 143 -11.40 22.68 6.89
C ALA A 143 -12.05 22.40 5.53
N ALA A 144 -11.26 22.23 4.47
CA ALA A 144 -11.77 21.82 3.15
C ALA A 144 -11.99 20.31 3.10
N LEU A 145 -11.12 19.50 3.72
CA LEU A 145 -11.36 18.06 3.90
C LEU A 145 -12.68 17.79 4.63
N ASP A 146 -13.04 18.61 5.61
CA ASP A 146 -14.28 18.48 6.39
C ASP A 146 -15.53 18.67 5.53
N LYS A 147 -15.48 19.67 4.65
CA LYS A 147 -16.54 19.94 3.68
C LYS A 147 -16.65 18.80 2.68
N ILE A 148 -15.53 18.26 2.22
CA ILE A 148 -15.50 17.10 1.31
C ILE A 148 -16.11 15.88 2.02
N ALA A 149 -15.70 15.57 3.25
CA ALA A 149 -16.26 14.46 4.01
C ALA A 149 -17.79 14.61 4.22
N THR A 150 -18.25 15.82 4.50
CA THR A 150 -19.70 16.11 4.62
C THR A 150 -20.41 15.91 3.29
N ALA A 151 -19.83 16.35 2.17
CA ALA A 151 -20.40 16.14 0.85
C ALA A 151 -20.51 14.64 0.50
N LEU A 152 -19.44 13.86 0.74
CA LEU A 152 -19.41 12.41 0.50
C LEU A 152 -20.43 11.66 1.36
N ASN A 153 -20.60 12.07 2.63
CA ASN A 153 -21.60 11.47 3.52
C ASN A 153 -23.06 11.75 3.11
N ASN A 154 -23.30 12.84 2.37
CA ASN A 154 -24.62 13.23 1.88
C ASN A 154 -24.97 12.61 0.51
N GLU A 155 -24.03 11.89 -0.11
CA GLU A 155 -24.34 11.18 -1.35
C GLU A 155 -25.32 10.03 -1.09
N PRO A 156 -26.27 9.79 -2.02
CA PRO A 156 -27.22 8.70 -1.87
C PRO A 156 -26.49 7.35 -1.87
N ILE A 157 -26.83 6.53 -0.89
CA ILE A 157 -26.35 5.15 -0.77
C ILE A 157 -27.36 4.25 -1.49
N PRO A 158 -26.97 3.56 -2.57
CA PRO A 158 -27.86 2.59 -3.20
C PRO A 158 -28.09 1.41 -2.24
N PRO A 159 -29.26 0.74 -2.30
CA PRO A 159 -29.47 -0.50 -1.56
C PRO A 159 -28.59 -1.63 -2.12
N ALA A 160 -28.19 -2.57 -1.27
CA ALA A 160 -27.48 -3.77 -1.71
C ALA A 160 -28.36 -4.62 -2.65
N ASP A 161 -27.77 -5.10 -3.74
CA ASP A 161 -28.44 -5.95 -4.72
C ASP A 161 -28.54 -7.38 -4.16
N PRO A 162 -29.77 -7.92 -3.98
CA PRO A 162 -29.96 -9.25 -3.42
C PRO A 162 -29.34 -10.36 -4.29
N THR A 163 -29.20 -10.13 -5.59
CA THR A 163 -28.56 -11.06 -6.53
C THR A 163 -27.07 -11.18 -6.22
N VAL A 164 -26.40 -10.05 -5.99
CA VAL A 164 -24.96 -10.02 -5.68
C VAL A 164 -24.70 -10.67 -4.33
N THR A 165 -25.53 -10.35 -3.32
CA THR A 165 -25.47 -11.00 -2.00
C THR A 165 -25.58 -12.51 -2.11
N LEU A 166 -26.61 -13.02 -2.79
CA LEU A 166 -26.84 -14.47 -2.94
C LEU A 166 -25.68 -15.16 -3.65
N LEU A 167 -25.11 -14.54 -4.69
CA LEU A 167 -23.99 -15.12 -5.44
C LEU A 167 -22.72 -15.23 -4.58
N LEU A 168 -22.42 -14.20 -3.78
CA LEU A 168 -21.25 -14.20 -2.90
C LEU A 168 -21.42 -15.17 -1.72
N GLU A 169 -22.63 -15.24 -1.14
CA GLU A 169 -22.97 -16.24 -0.11
C GLU A 169 -22.81 -17.67 -0.66
N THR A 170 -23.36 -17.93 -1.85
CA THR A 170 -23.29 -19.26 -2.48
C THR A 170 -21.86 -19.65 -2.83
N ALA A 171 -21.02 -18.68 -3.21
CA ALA A 171 -19.60 -18.89 -3.49
C ALA A 171 -18.75 -19.07 -2.21
N GLY A 172 -19.30 -18.79 -1.01
CA GLY A 172 -18.56 -18.84 0.25
C GLY A 172 -17.57 -17.69 0.44
N GLU A 173 -17.69 -16.61 -0.33
CA GLU A 173 -16.77 -15.47 -0.34
C GLU A 173 -17.14 -14.42 0.73
N GLN A 174 -17.11 -14.84 2.01
CA GLN A 174 -17.62 -14.03 3.13
C GLN A 174 -16.94 -12.66 3.23
N GLN A 175 -15.63 -12.58 3.01
CA GLN A 175 -14.90 -11.31 3.10
C GLN A 175 -15.32 -10.31 2.02
N ILE A 176 -15.60 -10.81 0.80
CA ILE A 176 -16.05 -9.97 -0.31
C ILE A 176 -17.49 -9.51 -0.06
N LEU A 177 -18.33 -10.39 0.48
CA LEU A 177 -19.68 -10.06 0.90
C LEU A 177 -19.71 -8.99 1.98
N ASP A 178 -18.91 -9.13 3.04
CA ASP A 178 -18.81 -8.17 4.13
C ASP A 178 -18.36 -6.79 3.60
N HIS A 179 -17.37 -6.76 2.70
CA HIS A 179 -16.95 -5.54 2.04
C HIS A 179 -18.08 -4.93 1.20
N TYR A 180 -18.76 -5.73 0.37
CA TYR A 180 -19.89 -5.28 -0.45
C TYR A 180 -20.99 -4.66 0.42
N LEU A 181 -21.42 -5.34 1.48
CA LEU A 181 -22.44 -4.84 2.40
C LEU A 181 -22.01 -3.54 3.08
N SER A 182 -20.74 -3.43 3.50
CA SER A 182 -20.22 -2.21 4.13
C SER A 182 -20.36 -0.96 3.23
N THR A 183 -20.30 -1.12 1.90
CA THR A 183 -20.49 -0.01 0.95
C THR A 183 -21.96 0.43 0.79
N HIS A 184 -22.91 -0.37 1.25
CA HIS A 184 -24.37 -0.14 1.13
C HIS A 184 -25.05 0.08 2.48
N GLN A 185 -24.31 0.03 3.60
CA GLN A 185 -24.85 0.28 4.93
C GLN A 185 -25.12 1.77 5.13
N SER A 186 -26.38 2.12 5.36
CA SER A 186 -26.72 3.45 5.88
C SER A 186 -26.48 3.42 7.39
N ASP A 187 -25.62 4.31 7.92
CA ASP A 187 -25.41 4.48 9.37
C ASP A 187 -26.67 5.08 10.09
N ASP A 188 -27.85 4.97 9.48
CA ASP A 188 -29.13 5.29 10.12
C ASP A 188 -29.45 4.15 11.11
N ALA A 189 -28.74 4.17 12.24
CA ALA A 189 -29.31 3.72 13.48
C ALA A 189 -30.45 4.69 13.83
N ASP A 190 -31.68 4.19 13.75
CA ASP A 190 -32.89 4.83 14.26
C ASP A 190 -32.64 5.56 15.58
N ILE A 191 -33.01 6.84 15.63
CA ILE A 191 -33.34 7.58 16.86
C ILE A 191 -34.77 7.23 17.25
#